data_AF-A0A941V6K4-F1
#
_entry.id   AF-A0A941V6K4-F1
#
_cell.length_a   1.000
_cell.length_b   1.000
_cell.length_c   1.000
_cell.angle_alpha   90.00
_cell.angle_beta   90.00
_cell.angle_gamma   90.00
#
_symmetry.space_group_name_H-M   'P 1'
#
loop_
_entity.id
_entity.type
_entity.pdbx_description
1 polymer ?
#
loop_
_entity_poly.entity_id
_entity_poly.type
_entity_poly.pdbx_seq_one_letter_code
_entity_poly.pdbx_strand_id
1 'polypeptide(L)'
;MNISSAFQAFLEEAPEHAAAWMDAVKKLDQASALDGKTEELAYIAVLAALRMTGGIPFHVASAHRHGASREEIISAILLGLPAAGNGVIQSLPAALEAFAQAEGKPA
;
A
#
# COMPACT_ATOMS: atom_id res chain seq x y z
N MET A 1 0.78 -6.96 -10.66
CA MET A 1 0.36 -5.96 -9.65
C MET A 1 -1.10 -6.21 -9.39
N ASN A 2 -1.48 -6.58 -8.17
CA ASN A 2 -2.89 -6.78 -7.81
C ASN A 2 -3.41 -5.50 -7.17
N ILE A 3 -4.37 -4.84 -7.83
CA ILE A 3 -5.22 -3.81 -7.23
C ILE A 3 -6.47 -4.46 -6.65
N SER A 4 -7.14 -3.81 -5.69
CA SER A 4 -8.36 -4.36 -5.09
C SER A 4 -9.51 -4.42 -6.09
N SER A 5 -10.48 -5.31 -5.86
CA SER A 5 -11.71 -5.39 -6.65
C SER A 5 -12.48 -4.06 -6.67
N ALA A 6 -12.48 -3.33 -5.55
CA ALA A 6 -13.08 -2.01 -5.46
C ALA A 6 -12.37 -0.98 -6.36
N PHE A 7 -11.04 -0.99 -6.37
CA PHE A 7 -10.28 -0.09 -7.24
C PHE A 7 -10.43 -0.47 -8.71
N GLN A 8 -10.46 -1.77 -9.04
CA GLN A 8 -10.74 -2.25 -10.39
C GLN A 8 -12.10 -1.76 -10.89
N ALA A 9 -13.16 -1.94 -10.09
CA ALA A 9 -14.49 -1.44 -10.44
C ALA A 9 -14.52 0.08 -10.61
N PHE A 10 -13.77 0.84 -9.80
CA PHE A 10 -13.63 2.28 -9.97
C PHE A 10 -12.99 2.67 -11.31
N LEU A 11 -11.95 1.96 -11.74
CA LEU A 11 -11.30 2.19 -13.03
C LEU A 11 -12.23 1.90 -14.21
N GLU A 12 -13.06 0.86 -14.10
CA GLU A 12 -13.94 0.39 -15.19
C GLU A 12 -15.25 1.18 -15.28
N GLU A 13 -15.92 1.40 -14.16
CA GLU A 13 -17.28 1.94 -14.12
C GLU A 13 -17.32 3.47 -14.07
N ALA A 14 -16.22 4.13 -13.66
CA ALA A 14 -16.13 5.58 -13.56
C ALA A 14 -14.84 6.14 -14.21
N PRO A 15 -14.58 5.85 -15.51
CA PRO A 15 -13.28 6.06 -16.14
C PRO A 15 -12.82 7.53 -16.16
N GLU A 16 -13.74 8.50 -16.30
CA GLU A 16 -13.38 9.93 -16.27
C GLU A 16 -12.92 10.37 -14.87
N HIS A 17 -13.59 9.89 -13.81
CA HIS A 17 -13.19 10.15 -12.43
C HIS A 17 -11.87 9.46 -12.11
N ALA A 18 -11.70 8.22 -12.58
CA ALA A 18 -10.45 7.47 -12.45
C ALA A 18 -9.29 8.17 -13.14
N ALA A 19 -9.47 8.70 -14.35
CA ALA A 19 -8.43 9.43 -15.06
C ALA A 19 -7.96 10.67 -14.29
N ALA A 20 -8.90 11.48 -13.79
CA ALA A 20 -8.58 12.65 -12.99
C ALA A 20 -7.87 12.28 -11.67
N TRP A 21 -8.35 11.23 -10.99
CA TRP A 21 -7.73 10.73 -9.77
C TRP A 21 -6.29 10.23 -10.01
N MET A 22 -6.08 9.43 -11.05
CA MET A 22 -4.77 8.87 -11.36
C MET A 22 -3.75 9.93 -11.76
N ASP A 23 -4.16 10.98 -12.49
CA ASP A 23 -3.31 12.13 -12.78
C ASP A 23 -2.91 12.88 -11.50
N ALA A 24 -3.86 13.09 -10.58
CA ALA A 24 -3.58 13.70 -9.29
C ALA A 24 -2.60 12.86 -8.45
N VAL A 25 -2.85 11.54 -8.31
CA VAL A 25 -1.97 10.62 -7.58
C VAL A 25 -0.55 10.65 -8.14
N LYS A 26 -0.40 10.58 -9.47
CA LYS A 26 0.92 10.65 -10.13
C LYS A 26 1.63 11.97 -9.86
N LYS A 27 0.92 13.09 -9.91
CA LYS A 27 1.52 14.41 -9.64
C LYS A 27 1.94 14.57 -8.18
N LEU A 28 1.18 13.99 -7.24
CA LEU A 28 1.54 13.99 -5.81
C LEU A 28 2.80 13.15 -5.56
N ASP A 29 2.88 11.95 -6.15
CA ASP A 29 4.06 11.07 -6.11
C ASP A 29 5.30 11.80 -6.67
N GLN A 30 5.18 12.46 -7.83
CA GLN A 30 6.28 13.25 -8.41
C GLN A 30 6.71 14.47 -7.60
N ALA A 31 5.81 15.01 -6.76
CA ALA A 31 6.10 16.15 -5.91
C ALA A 31 6.74 15.73 -4.57
N SER A 32 6.69 14.43 -4.23
CA SER A 32 7.31 13.87 -3.05
C SER A 32 8.84 14.01 -3.13
N ALA A 33 9.45 14.38 -2.01
CA ALA A 33 10.91 14.39 -1.86
C ALA A 33 11.45 13.07 -1.29
N LEU A 34 10.57 12.13 -0.95
CA LEU A 34 10.95 10.83 -0.41
C LEU A 34 11.46 9.93 -1.54
N ASP A 35 12.42 9.06 -1.22
CA ASP A 35 12.74 7.96 -2.13
C ASP A 35 11.59 6.93 -2.15
N GLY A 36 11.51 6.14 -3.22
CA GLY A 36 10.41 5.21 -3.43
C GLY A 36 10.26 4.14 -2.33
N LYS A 37 11.33 3.76 -1.62
CA LYS A 37 11.21 2.81 -0.50
C LYS A 37 10.56 3.51 0.70
N THR A 38 11.05 4.70 1.02
CA THR A 38 10.58 5.49 2.16
C THR A 38 9.12 5.92 1.97
N GLU A 39 8.76 6.35 0.76
CA GLU A 39 7.39 6.75 0.42
C GLU A 39 6.40 5.59 0.59
N GLU A 40 6.71 4.41 0.04
CA GLU A 40 5.84 3.25 0.12
C GLU A 40 5.67 2.76 1.57
N LEU A 41 6.74 2.71 2.37
CA LEU A 41 6.66 2.35 3.78
C LEU A 41 5.81 3.35 4.57
N ALA A 42 5.98 4.65 4.33
CA ALA A 42 5.17 5.68 4.95
C ALA A 42 3.69 5.55 4.54
N TYR A 43 3.42 5.29 3.26
CA TYR A 43 2.06 5.14 2.75
C TYR A 43 1.37 3.89 3.30
N ILE A 44 2.09 2.77 3.46
CA ILE A 44 1.59 1.56 4.13
C ILE A 44 1.17 1.87 5.57
N ALA A 45 1.95 2.67 6.31
CA ALA A 45 1.60 3.08 7.66
C ALA A 45 0.30 3.93 7.68
N VAL A 46 0.12 4.84 6.72
CA VAL A 46 -1.10 5.63 6.56
C VAL A 46 -2.30 4.74 6.25
N LEU A 47 -2.18 3.82 5.29
CA LEU A 47 -3.25 2.87 4.96
C LEU A 47 -3.64 2.01 6.16
N ALA A 48 -2.67 1.54 6.94
CA ALA A 48 -2.92 0.75 8.15
C ALA A 48 -3.65 1.57 9.22
N ALA A 49 -3.23 2.82 9.45
CA ALA A 49 -3.88 3.74 10.38
C ALA A 49 -5.33 4.06 9.97
N LEU A 50 -5.60 4.20 8.67
CA LEU A 50 -6.93 4.43 8.12
C LEU A 50 -7.76 3.15 7.95
N ARG A 51 -7.20 1.97 8.27
CA ARG A 51 -7.81 0.65 8.09
C ARG A 51 -8.22 0.38 6.64
N MET A 52 -7.49 0.96 5.69
CA MET A 52 -7.71 0.82 4.25
C MET A 52 -6.94 -0.39 3.70
N THR A 53 -7.34 -1.59 4.13
CA THR A 53 -6.63 -2.84 3.81
C THR A 53 -6.57 -3.15 2.31
N GLY A 54 -7.54 -2.68 1.51
CA GLY A 54 -7.59 -2.91 0.08
C GLY A 54 -6.42 -2.32 -0.72
N GLY A 55 -5.75 -1.29 -0.21
CA GLY A 55 -4.55 -0.70 -0.84
C GLY A 55 -3.25 -1.43 -0.49
N ILE A 56 -3.24 -2.16 0.63
CA ILE A 56 -2.02 -2.75 1.20
C ILE A 56 -1.28 -3.68 0.20
N PRO A 57 -1.92 -4.60 -0.53
CA PRO A 57 -1.20 -5.51 -1.42
C PRO A 57 -0.41 -4.79 -2.53
N PHE A 58 -0.98 -3.72 -3.08
CA PHE A 58 -0.34 -2.94 -4.14
C PHE A 58 0.93 -2.25 -3.62
N HIS A 59 0.82 -1.54 -2.50
CA HIS A 59 1.92 -0.79 -1.91
C HIS A 59 3.00 -1.69 -1.31
N VAL A 60 2.65 -2.86 -0.76
CA VAL A 60 3.66 -3.86 -0.35
C VAL A 60 4.46 -4.38 -1.55
N ALA A 61 3.78 -4.72 -2.65
CA ALA A 61 4.48 -5.17 -3.85
C ALA A 61 5.36 -4.07 -4.46
N SER A 62 4.97 -2.79 -4.34
CA SER A 62 5.76 -1.64 -4.78
C SER A 62 6.96 -1.39 -3.86
N ALA A 63 6.76 -1.39 -2.54
CA ALA A 63 7.83 -1.29 -1.54
C ALA A 63 8.90 -2.37 -1.75
N HIS A 64 8.50 -3.61 -2.00
CA HIS A 64 9.42 -4.71 -2.30
C HIS A 64 10.25 -4.43 -3.57
N ARG A 65 9.66 -3.88 -4.63
CA ARG A 65 10.43 -3.48 -5.84
C ARG A 65 11.46 -2.38 -5.54
N HIS A 66 11.17 -1.53 -4.56
CA HIS A 66 12.13 -0.53 -4.04
C HIS A 66 13.10 -1.09 -2.99
N GLY A 67 13.11 -2.41 -2.77
CA GLY A 67 14.05 -3.09 -1.88
C GLY A 67 13.64 -3.10 -0.41
N ALA A 68 12.36 -2.87 -0.09
CA ALA A 68 11.87 -3.03 1.27
C ALA A 68 11.90 -4.49 1.72
N SER A 69 12.36 -4.74 2.95
CA SER A 69 12.33 -6.05 3.58
C SER A 69 10.97 -6.38 4.19
N ARG A 70 10.74 -7.66 4.49
CA ARG A 70 9.54 -8.12 5.20
C ARG A 70 9.41 -7.43 6.56
N GLU A 71 10.52 -7.26 7.25
CA GLU A 71 10.61 -6.63 8.57
C GLU A 71 10.29 -5.13 8.50
N GLU A 72 10.74 -4.43 7.45
CA GLU A 72 10.40 -3.03 7.20
C GLU A 72 8.89 -2.86 6.97
N ILE A 73 8.25 -3.76 6.20
CA ILE A 73 6.79 -3.75 5.97
C ILE A 73 6.01 -3.97 7.27
N ILE A 74 6.40 -4.96 8.08
CA ILE A 74 5.76 -5.20 9.39
C ILE A 74 5.94 -3.98 10.29
N SER A 75 7.13 -3.38 10.30
CA SER A 75 7.44 -2.20 11.12
C SER A 75 6.59 -0.99 10.71
N ALA A 76 6.41 -0.76 9.41
CA ALA A 76 5.56 0.31 8.89
C ALA A 76 4.09 0.17 9.35
N ILE A 77 3.54 -1.04 9.33
CA ILE A 77 2.16 -1.30 9.80
C ILE A 77 2.04 -1.07 11.31
N LEU A 78 3.01 -1.58 12.09
CA LEU A 78 2.99 -1.48 13.55
C LEU A 78 3.37 -0.08 14.05
N LEU A 79 3.95 0.78 13.21
CA LEU A 79 4.30 2.15 13.55
C LEU A 79 3.11 2.94 14.09
N GLY A 80 1.92 2.71 13.51
CA GLY A 80 0.68 3.36 13.92
C GLY A 80 0.08 2.84 15.23
N LEU A 81 0.59 1.73 15.80
CA LEU A 81 -0.04 1.05 16.94
C LEU A 81 -0.25 1.97 18.17
N PRO A 82 0.72 2.83 18.58
CA PRO A 82 0.52 3.73 19.73
C PRO A 82 -0.50 4.85 19.47
N ALA A 83 -0.59 5.34 18.22
CA ALA A 83 -1.37 6.54 17.89
C ALA A 83 -2.77 6.21 17.34
N ALA A 84 -2.88 5.20 16.48
CA ALA A 84 -4.13 4.77 15.84
C ALA A 84 -4.79 3.54 16.52
N GLY A 85 -4.11 2.95 17.51
CA GLY A 85 -4.58 1.78 18.25
C GLY A 85 -4.43 0.46 17.50
N ASN A 86 -4.96 -0.62 18.09
CA ASN A 86 -4.80 -1.99 17.58
C ASN A 86 -5.44 -2.26 16.21
N GLY A 87 -6.26 -1.36 15.68
CA GLY A 87 -6.89 -1.51 14.37
C GLY A 87 -5.88 -1.65 13.22
N VAL A 88 -4.67 -1.13 13.38
CA VAL A 88 -3.60 -1.23 12.36
C VAL A 88 -3.22 -2.69 12.04
N ILE A 89 -3.37 -3.61 13.00
CA ILE A 89 -2.98 -5.03 12.83
C ILE A 89 -3.86 -5.74 11.79
N GLN A 90 -5.02 -5.18 11.42
CA GLN A 90 -5.88 -5.72 10.36
C GLN A 90 -5.19 -5.75 8.99
N SER A 91 -4.13 -4.94 8.80
CA SER A 91 -3.35 -4.91 7.56
C SER A 91 -2.31 -6.04 7.48
N LEU A 92 -1.94 -6.68 8.61
CA LEU A 92 -0.88 -7.67 8.64
C LEU A 92 -1.14 -8.88 7.73
N PRO A 93 -2.32 -9.53 7.71
CA PRO A 93 -2.55 -10.69 6.85
C PRO A 93 -2.35 -10.36 5.36
N ALA A 94 -3.00 -9.29 4.88
CA ALA A 94 -2.89 -8.86 3.49
C ALA A 94 -1.48 -8.43 3.10
N ALA A 95 -0.74 -7.80 4.01
CA ALA A 95 0.65 -7.40 3.76
C ALA A 95 1.59 -8.60 3.65
N LEU A 96 1.45 -9.57 4.55
CA LEU A 96 2.31 -10.76 4.56
C LEU A 96 2.06 -11.65 3.34
N GLU A 97 0.80 -11.83 2.96
CA GLU A 97 0.43 -12.54 1.74
C GLU A 97 1.00 -11.84 0.50
N ALA A 98 0.81 -10.52 0.38
CA ALA A 98 1.33 -9.76 -0.75
C ALA A 98 2.85 -9.78 -0.84
N PHE A 99 3.56 -9.75 0.30
CA PHE A 99 5.02 -9.86 0.32
C PHE A 99 5.49 -11.24 -0.15
N ALA A 100 4.86 -12.32 0.34
CA ALA A 100 5.18 -13.68 -0.09
C ALA A 100 4.98 -13.85 -1.61
N GLN A 101 3.87 -13.33 -2.16
CA GLN A 101 3.62 -13.32 -3.61
C GLN A 101 4.69 -12.51 -4.36
N ALA A 102 5.14 -11.37 -3.83
CA ALA A 102 6.18 -10.55 -4.44
C ALA A 102 7.56 -11.24 -4.44
N GLU A 103 7.84 -12.11 -3.47
CA GLU A 103 9.02 -12.97 -3.43
C GLU A 103 8.92 -14.20 -4.35
N GLY A 104 7.78 -14.43 -5.00
CA GLY A 104 7.52 -15.64 -5.79
C GLY A 104 7.31 -16.90 -4.95
N LYS A 105 6.99 -16.75 -3.66
CA LYS A 105 6.62 -17.85 -2.77
C LYS A 105 5.12 -18.15 -2.94
N PRO A 106 4.69 -19.43 -2.83
CA PRO A 106 3.27 -19.74 -2.77
C PRO A 106 2.63 -19.07 -1.56
N ALA A 107 1.44 -18.50 -1.76
CA ALA A 107 0.63 -17.84 -0.74
C ALA A 107 0.11 -18.83 0.32
#